data_AF-A0A7J7X1H3-F1
#
_entry.id   AF-A0A7J7X1H3-F1
#
_cell.length_a   1.000
_cell.length_b   1.000
_cell.length_c   1.000
_cell.angle_alpha   90.00
_cell.angle_beta   90.00
_cell.angle_gamma   90.00
#
_symmetry.space_group_name_H-M   'P 1'
#
loop_
_entity.id
_entity.type
_entity.pdbx_description
1 polymer ?
#
loop_
_entity_poly.entity_id
_entity_poly.type
_entity_poly.pdbx_seq_one_letter_code
_entity_poly.pdbx_strand_id
1 'polypeptide(L)'
;MAAAARAWCRGLVGAVALPRGVGRSSALLLPVRRESAAADKRPTVRPRNDVAHKQLSAFGEYVAEILPKYIQQVQVSCFNELEICIHPDGVIPVLTFLRDHTNAQFRSLADLTAVDIPTRQNRFEVSQKV
;
A
#
# COMPACT_ATOMS: atom_id res chain seq x y z
N MET A 1 -4.91 9.92 -54.86
CA MET A 1 -6.34 10.26 -55.02
C MET A 1 -7.03 9.08 -55.68
N ALA A 2 -7.65 8.19 -54.89
CA ALA A 2 -8.28 6.97 -55.39
C ALA A 2 -9.79 7.17 -55.47
N ALA A 3 -10.34 6.88 -56.65
CA ALA A 3 -11.70 7.16 -57.06
C ALA A 3 -12.72 6.20 -56.42
N ALA A 4 -13.89 6.77 -56.14
CA ALA A 4 -15.08 6.09 -55.67
C ALA A 4 -15.72 5.23 -56.77
N ALA A 5 -16.22 4.04 -56.40
CA ALA A 5 -17.21 3.32 -57.18
C ALA A 5 -18.36 2.93 -56.25
N ARG A 6 -19.50 3.59 -56.45
CA ARG A 6 -20.77 3.37 -55.76
C ARG A 6 -21.47 2.19 -56.43
N ALA A 7 -21.74 1.13 -55.68
CA ALA A 7 -22.67 0.08 -56.10
C ALA A 7 -24.00 0.29 -55.37
N TRP A 8 -25.02 0.54 -56.17
CA TRP A 8 -26.37 0.92 -55.79
C TRP A 8 -27.26 -0.30 -56.04
N CYS A 9 -27.83 -0.90 -55.00
CA CYS A 9 -28.92 -1.87 -55.16
C CYS A 9 -30.16 -1.31 -54.47
N ARG A 10 -31.17 -1.02 -55.29
CA ARG A 10 -32.52 -0.68 -54.87
C ARG A 10 -33.27 -1.95 -54.48
N GLY A 11 -33.88 -1.90 -53.29
CA GLY A 11 -35.29 -2.21 -53.07
C GLY A 11 -35.73 -3.68 -53.09
N LEU A 12 -36.25 -4.16 -51.96
CA LEU A 12 -37.62 -4.65 -51.89
C LEU A 12 -38.10 -4.71 -50.43
N VAL A 13 -39.36 -4.33 -50.28
CA VAL A 13 -40.12 -4.10 -49.06
C VAL A 13 -40.61 -5.45 -48.53
N GLY A 14 -40.48 -5.69 -47.23
CA GLY A 14 -40.98 -6.91 -46.58
C GLY A 14 -41.22 -6.65 -45.10
N ALA A 15 -42.40 -7.05 -44.61
CA ALA A 15 -43.07 -6.52 -43.44
C ALA A 15 -42.60 -7.11 -42.09
N VAL A 16 -42.87 -6.32 -41.05
CA VAL A 16 -43.12 -6.63 -39.63
C VAL A 16 -43.12 -8.11 -39.22
N ALA A 17 -42.25 -8.46 -38.28
CA ALA A 17 -42.58 -9.31 -37.14
C ALA A 17 -41.57 -9.08 -35.99
N LEU A 18 -42.07 -8.57 -34.87
CA LEU A 18 -41.34 -8.47 -33.61
C LEU A 18 -41.41 -9.81 -32.89
N PRO A 19 -40.30 -10.36 -32.37
CA PRO A 19 -40.38 -11.18 -31.18
C PRO A 19 -39.69 -10.47 -30.03
N ARG A 20 -40.47 -10.24 -28.97
CA ARG A 20 -39.96 -10.05 -27.61
C ARG A 20 -39.16 -11.29 -27.24
N GLY A 21 -37.85 -11.13 -27.10
CA GLY A 21 -36.95 -12.15 -26.56
C GLY A 21 -36.01 -11.50 -25.56
N VAL A 22 -36.29 -11.69 -24.27
CA VAL A 22 -35.39 -11.39 -23.17
C VAL A 22 -34.15 -12.28 -23.34
N GLY A 23 -33.04 -11.67 -23.73
CA GLY A 23 -31.73 -12.31 -23.79
C GLY A 23 -30.74 -11.48 -23.02
N ARG A 24 -30.49 -11.84 -21.75
CA ARG A 24 -29.38 -11.29 -20.96
C ARG A 24 -28.09 -11.65 -21.68
N SER A 25 -27.53 -10.73 -22.46
CA SER A 25 -26.14 -10.80 -22.88
C SER A 25 -25.26 -10.59 -21.64
N SER A 26 -25.01 -11.68 -20.90
CA SER A 26 -23.83 -11.75 -20.05
C SER A 26 -22.62 -11.75 -20.97
N ALA A 27 -22.15 -10.56 -21.32
CA ALA A 27 -20.77 -10.40 -21.75
C ALA A 27 -19.92 -10.89 -20.58
N LEU A 28 -19.38 -12.11 -20.72
CA LEU A 28 -18.38 -12.64 -19.82
C LEU A 28 -17.18 -11.69 -19.88
N LEU A 29 -17.12 -10.78 -18.92
CA LEU A 29 -15.94 -9.99 -18.63
C LEU A 29 -14.86 -10.99 -18.18
N LEU A 30 -14.03 -11.41 -19.13
CA LEU A 30 -12.76 -12.05 -18.81
C LEU A 30 -12.01 -11.12 -17.85
N PRO A 31 -11.60 -11.59 -16.67
CA PRO A 31 -10.65 -10.83 -15.89
C PRO A 31 -9.34 -10.81 -16.68
N VAL A 32 -8.99 -9.64 -17.24
CA VAL A 32 -7.60 -9.33 -17.55
C VAL A 32 -6.86 -9.39 -16.22
N ARG A 33 -6.24 -10.54 -15.96
CA ARG A 33 -5.26 -10.70 -14.89
C ARG A 33 -4.08 -9.83 -15.31
N ARG A 34 -4.06 -8.60 -14.79
CA ARG A 34 -2.91 -7.71 -14.88
C ARG A 34 -1.82 -8.35 -14.01
N GLU A 35 -1.00 -9.19 -14.62
CA GLU A 35 0.15 -9.83 -13.99
C GLU A 35 1.09 -8.71 -13.51
N SER A 36 1.02 -8.41 -12.22
CA SER A 36 1.83 -7.37 -11.60
C SER A 36 3.06 -8.03 -10.98
N ALA A 37 4.20 -7.70 -11.58
CA ALA A 37 5.57 -7.82 -11.06
C ALA A 37 6.10 -9.23 -10.78
N ALA A 38 7.30 -9.48 -11.31
CA ALA A 38 8.07 -10.72 -11.17
C ALA A 38 8.11 -11.25 -9.74
N ALA A 39 7.35 -12.31 -9.47
CA ALA A 39 7.45 -13.06 -8.23
C ALA A 39 8.81 -13.78 -8.17
N ASP A 40 9.54 -13.61 -7.07
CA ASP A 40 10.71 -14.43 -6.75
C ASP A 40 10.30 -15.92 -6.84
N LYS A 41 11.05 -16.71 -7.60
CA LYS A 41 10.64 -18.06 -8.06
C LYS A 41 10.77 -19.15 -6.99
N ARG A 42 10.99 -18.75 -5.73
CA ARG A 42 11.24 -19.67 -4.59
C ARG A 42 9.94 -19.90 -3.82
N PRO A 43 9.31 -21.10 -3.91
CA PRO A 43 7.96 -21.33 -3.40
C PRO A 43 7.79 -21.16 -1.89
N THR A 44 8.85 -21.34 -1.11
CA THR A 44 8.81 -21.33 0.37
C THR A 44 9.27 -20.01 0.98
N VAL A 45 9.84 -19.10 0.19
CA VAL A 45 10.36 -17.82 0.68
C VAL A 45 9.28 -16.76 0.55
N ARG A 46 8.99 -16.05 1.65
CA ARG A 46 8.05 -14.92 1.62
C ARG A 46 8.60 -13.85 0.65
N PRO A 47 7.82 -13.42 -0.35
CA PRO A 47 8.28 -12.39 -1.29
C PRO A 47 8.48 -11.06 -0.55
N ARG A 48 9.58 -10.37 -0.87
CA ARG A 48 9.87 -9.03 -0.34
C ARG A 48 9.06 -7.99 -1.10
N ASN A 49 8.53 -7.00 -0.38
CA ASN A 49 7.85 -5.86 -1.00
C ASN A 49 8.77 -4.62 -0.93
N ASP A 50 9.55 -4.41 -1.99
CA ASP A 50 10.53 -3.32 -2.03
C ASP A 50 9.88 -1.92 -2.08
N VAL A 51 8.65 -1.81 -2.58
CA VAL A 51 7.94 -0.53 -2.68
C VAL A 51 7.59 -0.02 -1.29
N ALA A 52 6.97 -0.88 -0.47
CA ALA A 52 6.62 -0.55 0.92
C ALA A 52 7.87 -0.21 1.73
N HIS A 53 8.94 -1.00 1.59
CA HIS A 53 10.20 -0.76 2.29
C HIS A 53 10.78 0.64 1.99
N LYS A 54 10.76 1.07 0.73
CA LYS A 54 11.26 2.41 0.32
C LYS A 54 10.39 3.55 0.85
N GLN A 55 9.06 3.35 0.88
CA GLN A 55 8.14 4.34 1.44
C GLN A 55 8.36 4.51 2.95
N LEU A 56 8.54 3.40 3.67
CA LEU A 56 8.80 3.41 5.11
C LEU A 56 10.16 4.02 5.42
N SER A 57 11.20 3.73 4.62
CA SER A 57 12.52 4.35 4.83
C SER A 57 12.47 5.86 4.62
N ALA A 58 11.82 6.32 3.55
CA ALA A 58 11.66 7.76 3.28
C ALA A 58 10.84 8.46 4.37
N PHE A 59 9.77 7.82 4.85
CA PHE A 59 8.99 8.36 5.97
C PHE A 59 9.79 8.40 7.28
N GLY A 60 10.60 7.38 7.54
CA GLY A 60 11.48 7.34 8.69
C GLY A 60 12.53 8.46 8.68
N GLU A 61 13.17 8.70 7.53
CA GLU A 61 14.09 9.84 7.33
C GLU A 61 13.38 11.18 7.55
N TYR A 62 12.18 11.35 6.99
CA TYR A 62 11.36 12.54 7.19
C TYR A 62 11.04 12.81 8.67
N VAL A 63 10.70 11.78 9.45
CA VAL A 63 10.43 11.92 10.87
C VAL A 63 11.71 12.26 11.65
N ALA A 64 12.86 11.68 11.28
CA ALA A 64 14.16 11.99 11.85
C ALA A 64 14.56 13.46 11.62
N GLU A 65 14.24 14.03 10.46
CA GLU A 65 14.50 15.44 10.15
C GLU A 65 13.62 16.42 10.97
N ILE A 66 12.37 16.03 11.29
CA ILE A 66 11.46 16.89 12.07
C ILE A 66 11.83 16.89 13.55
N LEU A 67 12.19 15.74 14.12
CA LEU A 67 12.46 15.58 15.55
C LEU A 67 13.88 15.04 15.83
N PRO A 68 14.94 15.70 15.34
CA PRO A 68 16.32 15.21 15.47
C PRO A 68 16.81 15.17 16.92
N LYS A 69 16.16 15.92 17.82
CA LYS A 69 16.50 15.96 19.26
C LYS A 69 16.19 14.65 19.97
N TYR A 70 15.14 13.94 19.56
CA TYR A 70 14.60 12.79 20.30
C TYR A 70 14.87 11.46 19.60
N ILE A 71 14.98 11.47 18.27
CA ILE A 71 15.17 10.27 17.46
C ILE A 71 16.66 9.94 17.42
N GLN A 72 17.01 8.73 17.81
CA GLN A 72 18.39 8.23 17.81
C GLN A 72 18.68 7.38 16.57
N GLN A 73 17.72 6.52 16.22
CA GLN A 73 17.87 5.59 15.12
C GLN A 73 16.53 5.30 14.46
N VAL A 74 16.57 5.10 13.15
CA VAL A 74 15.45 4.65 12.33
C VAL A 74 15.87 3.37 11.64
N GLN A 75 15.09 2.32 11.81
CA GLN A 75 15.35 1.01 11.20
C GLN A 75 14.09 0.56 10.46
N VAL A 76 14.28 -0.06 9.30
CA VAL A 76 13.18 -0.71 8.56
C VAL A 76 13.49 -2.18 8.49
N SER A 77 12.65 -2.97 9.15
CA SER A 77 12.74 -4.42 9.15
C SER A 77 12.44 -4.98 7.75
N CYS A 78 13.07 -6.11 7.40
CA CYS A 78 12.88 -6.78 6.10
C CYS A 78 11.42 -7.19 5.82
N PHE A 79 10.57 -7.17 6.84
CA PHE A 79 9.14 -7.45 6.78
C PHE A 79 8.26 -6.21 6.60
N ASN A 80 8.84 -5.06 6.24
CA ASN A 80 8.18 -3.77 6.07
C ASN A 80 7.56 -3.24 7.36
N GLU A 81 8.32 -3.29 8.45
CA GLU A 81 7.97 -2.65 9.71
C GLU A 81 9.00 -1.55 9.97
N LEU A 82 8.52 -0.36 10.33
CA LEU A 82 9.36 0.80 10.66
C LEU A 82 9.51 0.87 12.18
N GLU A 83 10.76 0.94 12.63
CA GLU A 83 11.13 1.03 14.04
C GLU A 83 11.89 2.33 14.27
N ILE A 84 11.42 3.13 15.22
CA ILE A 84 12.00 4.42 15.58
C ILE A 84 12.46 4.34 17.03
N CYS A 85 13.78 4.43 17.25
CA CYS A 85 14.37 4.44 18.59
C CYS A 85 14.40 5.88 19.11
N ILE A 86 13.74 6.11 20.24
CA ILE A 86 13.51 7.44 20.82
C ILE A 86 14.19 7.52 22.19
N HIS A 87 14.73 8.69 22.54
CA HIS A 87 15.16 8.98 23.91
C HIS A 87 13.96 9.03 24.86
N PRO A 88 14.03 8.47 26.09
CA PRO A 88 12.89 8.42 27.03
C PRO A 88 12.26 9.80 27.32
N ASP A 89 13.06 10.86 27.38
CA ASP A 89 12.55 12.24 27.58
C ASP A 89 11.66 12.75 26.42
N GLY A 90 11.73 12.09 25.26
CA GLY A 90 11.04 12.46 24.03
C GLY A 90 9.75 11.69 23.76
N VAL A 91 9.30 10.82 24.68
CA VAL A 91 8.14 9.96 24.44
C VAL A 91 6.86 10.78 24.18
N ILE A 92 6.56 11.76 25.04
CA ILE A 92 5.38 12.62 24.89
C ILE A 92 5.39 13.42 23.58
N PRO A 93 6.44 14.21 23.26
CA PRO A 93 6.43 15.00 22.04
C PRO A 93 6.39 14.15 20.77
N VAL A 94 7.09 13.00 20.75
CA VAL A 94 7.07 12.12 19.57
C VAL A 94 5.69 11.47 19.39
N LEU A 95 5.07 10.95 20.45
CA LEU A 95 3.72 10.38 20.34
C LEU A 95 2.67 11.42 19.93
N THR A 96 2.79 12.65 20.44
CA THR A 96 1.88 13.74 20.07
C THR A 96 2.04 14.08 18.58
N PHE A 97 3.29 14.19 18.10
CA PHE A 97 3.57 14.38 16.69
C PHE A 97 3.01 13.24 15.82
N LEU A 98 3.24 11.98 16.21
CA LEU A 98 2.76 10.81 15.49
C LEU A 98 1.23 10.70 15.44
N ARG A 99 0.52 11.34 16.39
CA ARG A 99 -0.95 11.35 16.44
C ARG A 99 -1.55 12.46 15.60
N ASP A 100 -0.98 13.67 15.70
CA ASP A 100 -1.61 14.90 15.21
C ASP A 100 -1.08 15.36 13.85
N HIS A 101 0.08 14.85 13.41
CA HIS A 101 0.69 15.28 12.15
C HIS A 101 -0.12 14.82 10.94
N THR A 102 -0.21 15.65 9.89
CA THR A 102 -1.03 15.31 8.72
C THR A 102 -0.51 14.06 8.00
N ASN A 103 0.82 13.89 7.97
CA ASN A 103 1.48 12.74 7.35
C ASN A 103 1.62 11.53 8.29
N ALA A 104 1.39 11.73 9.60
CA ALA A 104 1.47 10.69 10.62
C ALA A 104 0.20 10.79 11.48
N GLN A 105 -0.82 10.01 11.14
CA GLN A 105 -2.12 10.02 11.83
C GLN A 105 -2.33 8.72 12.60
N PHE A 106 -1.35 8.36 13.41
CA PHE A 106 -1.37 7.16 14.24
C PHE A 106 -2.29 7.37 15.45
N ARG A 107 -3.61 7.28 15.19
CA ARG A 107 -4.65 7.59 16.19
C ARG A 107 -4.93 6.45 17.16
N SER A 108 -4.67 5.22 16.74
CA SER A 108 -4.87 4.02 17.55
C SER A 108 -3.52 3.52 18.03
N LEU A 109 -3.42 3.21 19.31
CA LEU A 109 -2.32 2.42 19.84
C LEU A 109 -2.77 0.96 19.83
N ALA A 110 -2.04 0.12 19.10
CA ALA A 110 -2.31 -1.31 19.06
C ALA A 110 -1.83 -1.97 20.35
N ASP A 111 -0.54 -1.83 20.66
CA ASP A 111 0.09 -2.52 21.78
C ASP A 111 1.13 -1.63 22.48
N LEU A 112 1.25 -1.80 23.80
CA LEU A 112 2.35 -1.27 24.60
C LEU A 112 3.10 -2.46 25.20
N THR A 113 4.31 -2.70 24.70
CA THR A 113 5.15 -3.82 25.12
C THR A 113 6.38 -3.33 25.86
N ALA A 114 6.87 -4.14 26.79
CA ALA A 114 8.11 -3.88 27.51
C ALA A 114 8.95 -5.15 27.56
N VAL A 115 10.22 -5.04 27.19
CA VAL A 115 11.20 -6.12 27.24
C VAL A 115 12.21 -5.82 28.33
N ASP A 116 12.43 -6.78 29.21
CA ASP A 116 13.41 -6.71 30.29
C ASP A 116 14.70 -7.42 29.88
N ILE A 117 15.81 -6.67 29.81
CA ILE A 117 17.13 -7.17 29.46
C ILE A 117 18.09 -6.86 30.62
N PRO A 118 18.34 -7.82 31.53
CA PRO A 118 19.08 -7.58 32.78
C PRO A 118 20.57 -7.26 32.58
N THR A 119 21.12 -7.51 31.38
CA THR A 119 22.52 -7.23 31.05
C THR A 119 22.79 -5.77 30.70
N ARG A 120 21.75 -4.97 30.45
CA ARG A 120 21.86 -3.56 30.05
C ARG A 120 21.71 -2.63 31.26
N GLN A 121 22.38 -1.48 31.23
CA GLN A 121 22.19 -0.43 32.24
C GLN A 121 20.75 0.10 32.20
N ASN A 122 20.24 0.36 31.00
CA ASN A 122 18.82 0.59 30.76
C ASN A 122 18.12 -0.76 30.61
N ARG A 123 17.69 -1.31 31.75
CA ARG A 123 17.12 -2.66 31.85
C ARG A 123 15.86 -2.85 31.02
N PHE A 124 14.99 -1.83 30.96
CA PHE A 124 13.70 -1.92 30.29
C PHE A 124 13.74 -1.23 28.93
N GLU A 125 13.32 -1.94 27.90
CA GLU A 125 13.01 -1.38 26.59
C GLU A 125 11.49 -1.35 26.42
N VAL A 126 10.93 -0.15 26.28
CA VAL A 126 9.49 0.04 26.09
C VAL A 126 9.25 0.33 24.62
N SER A 127 8.37 -0.46 24.00
CA SER A 127 8.02 -0.37 22.59
C SER A 127 6.52 -0.12 22.45
N GLN A 128 6.15 0.76 21.52
CA GLN A 128 4.77 1.13 21.25
C GLN A 128 4.44 0.78 19.80
N LYS A 129 3.36 0.02 19.60
CA LYS A 129 2.83 -0.30 18.28
C LYS A 129 1.61 0.57 18.02
N VAL A 130 1.68 1.32 16.93
CA VAL A 130 0.61 2.19 16.40
C VAL A 130 -0.06 1.57 15.18
#